data_AF-A0A4C1SYD0-F1
#
_entry.id   AF-A0A4C1SYD0-F1
#
_cell.length_a   1.000
_cell.length_b   1.000
_cell.length_c   1.000
_cell.angle_alpha   90.00
_cell.angle_beta   90.00
_cell.angle_gamma   90.00
#
_symmetry.space_group_name_H-M   'P 1'
#
loop_
_entity.id
_entity.type
_entity.pdbx_description
1 polymer ?
#
loop_
_entity_poly.entity_id
_entity_poly.type
_entity_poly.pdbx_seq_one_letter_code
_entity_poly.pdbx_strand_id
1 'polypeptide(L)'
;MVIKNFSADNVIYLELRTTPKANEYMTRREYVETLIQAIEENSVRFDIQVKLLLSVDRAQSVEIAEETVNLALEFNKKYPDIVKGMDLSGSPYKGKFSDFLLVLTKAKESKLNLALHCAEICNPLESGEMINYGFQRCGHGTF
;
A
#
# COMPACT_ATOMS: atom_id res chain seq x y z
N MET A 1 -12.30 1.89 -16.29
CA MET A 1 -11.38 2.52 -15.32
C MET A 1 -11.80 2.07 -13.94
N VAL A 2 -10.86 1.71 -13.06
CA VAL A 2 -11.14 1.01 -11.79
C VAL A 2 -12.18 1.74 -10.91
N ILE A 3 -12.01 3.04 -10.65
CA ILE A 3 -12.91 3.84 -9.80
C ILE A 3 -14.36 3.86 -10.36
N LYS A 4 -14.50 4.08 -11.67
CA LYS A 4 -15.82 4.09 -12.34
C LYS A 4 -16.54 2.75 -12.16
N ASN A 5 -15.82 1.64 -12.29
CA ASN A 5 -16.41 0.31 -12.18
C ASN A 5 -16.90 0.05 -10.75
N PHE A 6 -16.08 0.36 -9.74
CA PHE A 6 -16.49 0.23 -8.34
C PHE A 6 -17.70 1.12 -7.98
N SER A 7 -17.75 2.35 -8.48
CA SER A 7 -18.93 3.22 -8.31
C SER A 7 -20.18 2.62 -8.96
N ALA A 8 -20.05 2.04 -10.16
CA ALA A 8 -21.17 1.34 -10.83
C ALA A 8 -21.65 0.10 -10.05
N ASP A 9 -20.76 -0.53 -9.28
CA ASP A 9 -21.08 -1.63 -8.36
C ASP A 9 -21.58 -1.12 -6.98
N ASN A 10 -21.92 0.17 -6.87
CA ASN A 10 -22.42 0.84 -5.67
C ASN A 10 -21.42 0.85 -4.49
N VAL A 11 -20.12 0.74 -4.77
CA VAL A 11 -19.09 0.96 -3.75
C VAL A 11 -19.03 2.46 -3.45
N ILE A 12 -19.25 2.83 -2.19
CA ILE A 12 -19.21 4.22 -1.72
C ILE A 12 -17.84 4.62 -1.15
N TYR A 13 -17.02 3.64 -0.75
CA TYR A 13 -15.69 3.84 -0.20
C TYR A 13 -14.73 2.79 -0.74
N LEU A 14 -13.60 3.23 -1.29
CA LEU A 14 -12.59 2.37 -1.91
C LEU A 14 -11.19 2.73 -1.42
N GLU A 15 -10.49 1.74 -0.88
CA GLU A 15 -9.03 1.81 -0.68
C GLU A 15 -8.32 1.17 -1.86
N LEU A 16 -7.76 1.98 -2.75
CA LEU A 16 -6.90 1.52 -3.82
C LEU A 16 -5.50 1.23 -3.28
N ARG A 17 -4.95 0.09 -3.68
CA ARG A 17 -3.60 -0.36 -3.33
C ARG A 17 -2.80 -0.48 -4.61
N THR A 18 -1.56 -0.01 -4.59
CA THR A 18 -0.68 -0.09 -5.76
C THR A 18 0.78 -0.04 -5.38
N THR A 19 1.61 -0.79 -6.11
CA THR A 19 3.07 -0.71 -6.03
C THR A 19 3.56 0.38 -6.98
N PRO A 20 4.16 1.49 -6.49
CA PRO A 20 4.72 2.52 -7.35
C PRO A 20 5.78 1.95 -8.30
N LYS A 21 5.64 2.23 -9.59
CA LYS A 21 6.52 1.69 -10.64
C LYS A 21 7.43 2.79 -11.17
N ALA A 22 8.65 2.41 -11.52
CA ALA A 22 9.57 3.23 -12.31
C ALA A 22 9.97 2.48 -13.58
N ASN A 23 10.08 3.22 -14.69
CA ASN A 23 10.59 2.74 -15.97
C ASN A 23 11.24 3.91 -16.73
N GLU A 24 11.57 3.72 -18.01
CA GLU A 24 12.24 4.74 -18.85
C GLU A 24 11.42 6.03 -19.05
N TYR A 25 10.11 6.00 -18.81
CA TYR A 25 9.19 7.12 -19.07
C TYR A 25 8.62 7.76 -17.81
N MET A 26 8.76 7.11 -16.65
CA MET A 26 8.19 7.60 -15.40
C MET A 26 8.97 7.12 -14.17
N THR A 27 9.09 8.00 -13.20
CA THR A 27 9.57 7.70 -11.85
C THR A 27 8.42 7.20 -10.96
N ARG A 28 8.76 6.58 -9.81
CA ARG A 28 7.76 6.19 -8.80
C ARG A 28 6.98 7.40 -8.26
N ARG A 29 7.64 8.56 -8.18
CA ARG A 29 7.00 9.82 -7.79
C ARG A 29 5.94 10.24 -8.80
N GLU A 30 6.30 10.36 -10.06
CA GLU A 30 5.36 10.76 -11.13
C GLU A 30 4.19 9.77 -11.23
N TYR A 31 4.46 8.47 -11.01
CA TYR A 31 3.42 7.45 -10.92
C TYR A 31 2.41 7.74 -9.80
N VAL A 32 2.88 8.06 -8.59
CA VAL A 32 2.00 8.38 -7.45
C VAL A 32 1.27 9.71 -7.67
N GLU A 33 1.92 10.73 -8.20
CA GLU A 33 1.30 12.03 -8.51
C GLU A 33 0.16 11.88 -9.52
N THR A 34 0.41 11.14 -10.61
CA THR A 34 -0.59 10.84 -11.63
C THR A 34 -1.80 10.12 -11.04
N LEU A 35 -1.57 9.17 -10.13
CA LEU A 35 -2.65 8.46 -9.46
C LEU A 35 -3.46 9.33 -8.50
N ILE A 36 -2.80 10.21 -7.75
CA ILE A 36 -3.50 11.13 -6.83
C ILE A 36 -4.40 12.06 -7.64
N GLN A 37 -3.89 12.65 -8.73
CA GLN A 37 -4.70 13.49 -9.62
C GLN A 37 -5.90 12.71 -10.17
N ALA A 38 -5.68 11.49 -10.67
CA ALA A 38 -6.75 10.65 -11.16
C ALA A 38 -7.78 10.31 -10.05
N ILE A 39 -7.34 10.09 -8.82
CA ILE A 39 -8.23 9.87 -7.67
C ILE A 39 -9.08 11.11 -7.39
N GLU A 40 -8.49 12.29 -7.33
CA GLU A 40 -9.22 13.55 -7.07
C GLU A 40 -10.31 13.79 -8.11
N GLU A 41 -9.94 13.73 -9.40
CA GLU A 41 -10.87 13.97 -10.51
C GLU A 41 -12.03 12.97 -10.52
N ASN A 42 -11.72 11.68 -10.30
CA ASN A 42 -12.71 10.62 -10.46
C ASN A 42 -13.54 10.35 -9.20
N SER A 43 -13.04 10.69 -8.01
CA SER A 43 -13.84 10.62 -6.78
C SER A 43 -15.04 11.58 -6.85
N VAL A 44 -14.81 12.80 -7.36
CA VAL A 44 -15.88 13.80 -7.55
C VAL A 44 -16.81 13.38 -8.70
N ARG A 45 -16.24 12.95 -9.82
CA ARG A 45 -17.02 12.61 -11.02
C ARG A 45 -18.01 11.45 -10.80
N PHE A 46 -17.65 10.48 -9.96
CA PHE A 46 -18.42 9.26 -9.75
C PHE A 46 -19.01 9.12 -8.34
N ASP A 47 -18.95 10.20 -7.54
CA ASP A 47 -19.47 10.26 -6.17
C ASP A 47 -19.07 9.05 -5.30
N ILE A 48 -17.76 8.80 -5.23
CA ILE A 48 -17.17 7.68 -4.48
C ILE A 48 -15.96 8.19 -3.69
N GLN A 49 -15.87 7.80 -2.42
CA GLN A 49 -14.73 8.18 -1.59
C GLN A 49 -13.56 7.22 -1.85
N VAL A 50 -12.48 7.70 -2.45
CA VAL A 50 -11.30 6.87 -2.75
C VAL A 50 -10.11 7.28 -1.88
N LYS A 51 -9.41 6.30 -1.32
CA LYS A 51 -8.17 6.42 -0.55
C LYS A 51 -7.08 5.57 -1.19
N LEU A 52 -5.83 5.91 -0.90
CA LEU A 52 -4.65 5.28 -1.48
C LEU A 52 -3.76 4.67 -0.39
N LEU A 53 -3.36 3.42 -0.61
CA LEU A 53 -2.31 2.73 0.12
C LEU A 53 -1.17 2.41 -0.86
N LEU A 54 0.05 2.84 -0.54
CA LEU A 54 1.21 2.46 -1.34
C LEU A 54 1.74 1.10 -0.88
N SER A 55 1.89 0.18 -1.80
CA SER A 55 2.33 -1.19 -1.56
C SER A 55 3.84 -1.32 -1.72
N VAL A 56 4.50 -1.83 -0.70
CA VAL A 56 5.83 -2.44 -0.78
C VAL A 56 5.65 -3.85 -1.36
N ASP A 57 6.39 -4.15 -2.42
CA ASP A 57 6.47 -5.49 -3.00
C ASP A 57 7.66 -6.24 -2.36
N ARG A 58 7.37 -7.29 -1.60
CA ARG A 58 8.38 -8.11 -0.92
C ARG A 58 9.32 -8.85 -1.87
N ALA A 59 9.00 -8.92 -3.17
CA ALA A 59 9.89 -9.46 -4.19
C ALA A 59 10.95 -8.44 -4.67
N GLN A 60 10.82 -7.16 -4.29
CA GLN A 60 11.78 -6.10 -4.60
C GLN A 60 12.76 -5.86 -3.45
N SER A 61 13.77 -5.03 -3.69
CA SER A 61 14.80 -4.75 -2.71
C SER A 61 14.31 -3.81 -1.60
N VAL A 62 15.00 -3.83 -0.45
CA VAL A 62 14.65 -2.99 0.71
C VAL A 62 14.85 -1.51 0.40
N GLU A 63 15.78 -1.15 -0.49
CA GLU A 63 15.99 0.24 -0.93
C GLU A 63 14.77 0.78 -1.67
N ILE A 64 14.12 -0.05 -2.50
CA ILE A 64 12.87 0.33 -3.18
C ILE A 64 11.72 0.42 -2.17
N ALA A 65 11.70 -0.46 -1.17
CA ALA A 65 10.73 -0.38 -0.09
C ALA A 65 10.89 0.93 0.71
N GLU A 66 12.12 1.33 1.02
CA GLU A 66 12.42 2.59 1.70
C GLU A 66 12.00 3.80 0.86
N GLU A 67 12.30 3.82 -0.44
CA GLU A 67 11.83 4.85 -1.37
C GLU A 67 10.30 4.95 -1.33
N THR A 68 9.60 3.81 -1.39
CA THR A 68 8.13 3.75 -1.37
C THR A 68 7.55 4.27 -0.06
N VAL A 69 8.15 3.92 1.08
CA VAL A 69 7.75 4.46 2.40
C VAL A 69 7.97 5.96 2.45
N ASN A 70 9.11 6.46 1.98
CA ASN A 70 9.39 7.90 1.97
C ASN A 70 8.37 8.67 1.12
N LEU A 71 8.00 8.15 -0.07
CA LEU A 71 6.95 8.71 -0.89
C LEU A 71 5.59 8.68 -0.17
N ALA A 72 5.23 7.57 0.47
CA ALA A 72 3.98 7.47 1.22
C ALA A 72 3.88 8.51 2.33
N LEU A 73 4.97 8.73 3.08
CA LEU A 73 5.05 9.74 4.13
C LEU A 73 4.92 11.16 3.60
N GLU A 74 5.59 11.47 2.50
CA GLU A 74 5.53 12.78 1.88
C GLU A 74 4.13 13.07 1.32
N PHE A 75 3.56 12.14 0.55
CA PHE A 75 2.25 12.32 -0.04
C PHE A 75 1.13 12.24 0.99
N ASN A 76 1.31 11.54 2.11
CA ASN A 76 0.39 11.64 3.25
C ASN A 76 0.41 13.05 3.88
N LYS A 77 1.56 13.70 3.99
CA LYS A 77 1.61 15.09 4.48
C LYS A 77 0.94 16.07 3.51
N LYS A 78 1.13 15.86 2.20
CA LYS A 78 0.59 16.75 1.16
C LYS A 78 -0.90 16.49 0.86
N TYR A 79 -1.33 15.23 0.89
CA TYR A 79 -2.69 14.76 0.61
C TYR A 79 -3.19 13.83 1.73
N PRO A 80 -3.31 14.33 2.97
CA PRO A 80 -3.65 13.51 4.13
C PRO A 80 -5.02 12.85 4.02
N ASP A 81 -5.91 13.39 3.20
CA ASP A 81 -7.22 12.83 2.94
C ASP A 81 -7.23 11.72 1.90
N ILE A 82 -6.19 11.58 1.08
CA ILE A 82 -6.12 10.55 0.03
C ILE A 82 -5.18 9.43 0.45
N VAL A 83 -3.93 9.73 0.79
CA VAL A 83 -2.94 8.71 1.15
C VAL A 83 -3.13 8.34 2.63
N LYS A 84 -3.66 7.14 2.90
CA LYS A 84 -4.07 6.73 4.26
C LYS A 84 -3.20 5.64 4.88
N GLY A 85 -2.31 5.02 4.13
CA GLY A 85 -1.51 3.93 4.66
C GLY A 85 -0.61 3.26 3.65
N MET A 86 -0.16 2.08 4.05
CA MET A 86 0.75 1.23 3.30
C MET A 86 0.34 -0.23 3.35
N ASP A 87 0.91 -0.96 2.41
CA ASP A 87 0.73 -2.39 2.25
C ASP A 87 2.09 -3.10 2.11
N LEU A 88 2.20 -4.32 2.65
CA LEU A 88 3.24 -5.27 2.29
C LEU A 88 2.58 -6.43 1.56
N SER A 89 2.95 -6.61 0.30
CA SER A 89 2.36 -7.58 -0.63
C SER A 89 3.45 -8.15 -1.53
N GLY A 90 3.08 -8.75 -2.67
CA GLY A 90 4.02 -9.39 -3.59
C GLY A 90 4.00 -10.91 -3.43
N SER A 91 4.94 -11.62 -4.05
CA SER A 91 4.98 -13.08 -3.95
C SER A 91 5.32 -13.51 -2.52
N PRO A 92 4.48 -14.31 -1.83
CA PRO A 92 4.73 -14.75 -0.46
C PRO A 92 5.92 -15.72 -0.34
N TYR A 93 6.44 -16.20 -1.47
CA TYR A 93 7.63 -17.05 -1.55
C TYR A 93 8.95 -16.26 -1.67
N LYS A 94 8.88 -14.92 -1.76
CA LYS A 94 10.06 -14.04 -1.94
C LYS A 94 10.16 -13.04 -0.82
N GLY A 95 11.40 -12.65 -0.48
CA GLY A 95 11.69 -11.74 0.62
C GLY A 95 11.32 -12.32 1.98
N LYS A 96 11.94 -11.81 3.05
CA LYS A 96 11.56 -12.17 4.42
C LYS A 96 10.92 -10.96 5.07
N PHE A 97 9.85 -11.16 5.83
CA PHE A 97 9.20 -10.08 6.57
C PHE A 97 10.20 -9.25 7.41
N SER A 98 11.17 -9.92 8.05
CA SER A 98 12.24 -9.29 8.84
C SER A 98 12.99 -8.19 8.11
N ASP A 99 13.19 -8.33 6.80
CA ASP A 99 13.98 -7.40 5.99
C ASP A 99 13.26 -6.05 5.83
N PHE A 100 11.94 -6.03 5.96
CA PHE A 100 11.09 -4.85 5.80
C PHE A 100 10.67 -4.22 7.14
N LEU A 101 11.05 -4.80 8.29
CA LEU A 101 10.64 -4.31 9.61
C LEU A 101 11.02 -2.86 9.84
N LEU A 102 12.23 -2.46 9.47
CA LEU A 102 12.72 -1.10 9.68
C LEU A 102 11.87 -0.07 8.90
N VAL A 103 11.62 -0.34 7.62
CA VAL A 103 10.86 0.57 6.74
C VAL A 103 9.38 0.60 7.13
N LEU A 104 8.79 -0.52 7.53
CA LEU A 104 7.41 -0.57 8.03
C LEU A 104 7.26 0.14 9.38
N THR A 105 8.26 0.04 10.25
CA THR A 105 8.26 0.73 11.55
C THR A 105 8.29 2.24 11.36
N LYS A 106 9.10 2.74 10.42
CA LYS A 106 9.12 4.15 10.04
C LYS A 106 7.74 4.66 9.60
N ALA A 107 6.99 3.87 8.83
CA ALA A 107 5.62 4.19 8.43
C ALA A 107 4.65 4.20 9.63
N LYS A 108 4.74 3.18 10.49
CA LYS A 108 3.91 3.04 11.70
C LYS A 108 4.12 4.18 12.70
N GLU A 109 5.37 4.56 12.97
CA GLU A 109 5.74 5.68 13.85
C GLU A 109 5.22 7.03 13.31
N SER A 110 5.14 7.14 11.98
CA SER A 110 4.54 8.29 11.30
C SER A 110 3.01 8.24 11.23
N LYS A 111 2.38 7.28 11.92
CA LYS A 111 0.92 7.07 12.00
C LYS A 111 0.25 6.69 10.68
N LEU A 112 0.99 6.15 9.71
CA LEU A 112 0.38 5.49 8.55
C LEU A 112 -0.22 4.15 8.98
N ASN A 113 -1.41 3.85 8.48
CA ASN A 113 -2.04 2.54 8.69
C ASN A 113 -1.30 1.48 7.88
N LEU A 114 -1.10 0.30 8.46
CA LEU A 114 -0.51 -0.85 7.80
C LEU A 114 -1.59 -1.92 7.56
N ALA A 115 -1.72 -2.34 6.31
CA ALA A 115 -2.49 -3.52 5.93
C ALA A 115 -1.53 -4.52 5.29
N LEU A 116 -1.22 -5.64 5.93
CA LEU A 116 -0.20 -6.57 5.44
C LEU A 116 -0.83 -7.85 4.91
N HIS A 117 -0.32 -8.38 3.80
CA HIS A 117 -0.67 -9.74 3.35
C HIS A 117 0.05 -10.72 4.27
N CYS A 118 -0.74 -11.50 5.01
CA CYS A 118 -0.23 -12.39 6.05
C CYS A 118 -0.86 -13.76 5.88
N ALA A 119 -0.08 -14.81 6.12
CA ALA A 119 -0.50 -16.20 6.02
C ALA A 119 -1.19 -16.57 4.69
N GLU A 120 -0.66 -16.09 3.56
CA GLU A 120 -1.02 -16.54 2.21
C GLU A 120 -0.57 -17.97 1.92
N ILE A 121 0.49 -18.41 2.60
CA ILE A 121 1.07 -19.74 2.53
C ILE A 121 1.29 -20.27 3.96
N CYS A 122 1.41 -21.60 4.11
CA CYS A 122 1.74 -22.22 5.39
C CYS A 122 3.19 -21.86 5.80
N ASN A 123 3.33 -20.77 6.54
CA ASN A 123 4.57 -20.29 7.14
C ASN A 123 4.27 -19.73 8.54
N PRO A 124 4.11 -20.60 9.56
CA PRO A 124 3.70 -20.19 10.90
C PRO A 124 4.76 -19.33 11.60
N LEU A 125 6.04 -19.47 11.23
CA LEU A 125 7.12 -18.63 11.76
C LEU A 125 6.93 -17.17 11.33
N GLU A 126 6.85 -16.91 10.02
CA GLU A 126 6.65 -15.54 9.51
C GLU A 126 5.31 -14.96 9.96
N SER A 127 4.23 -15.77 9.93
CA SER A 127 2.91 -15.29 10.35
C SER A 127 2.88 -14.92 11.83
N GLY A 128 3.56 -15.70 12.68
CA GLY A 128 3.77 -15.36 14.10
C GLY A 128 4.57 -14.07 14.28
N GLU A 129 5.65 -13.87 13.52
CA GLU A 129 6.43 -12.63 13.53
C GLU A 129 5.57 -11.41 13.13
N MET A 130 4.75 -11.54 12.08
CA MET A 130 3.88 -10.46 11.60
C MET A 130 2.79 -10.10 12.60
N ILE A 131 2.16 -11.10 13.23
CA ILE A 131 1.15 -10.88 14.28
C ILE A 131 1.77 -10.18 15.48
N ASN A 132 2.94 -10.63 15.94
CA ASN A 132 3.66 -10.02 17.06
C ASN A 132 4.11 -8.59 16.75
N TYR A 133 4.51 -8.31 15.51
CA TYR A 133 4.82 -6.96 15.06
C TYR A 133 3.61 -6.02 15.12
N GLY A 134 2.43 -6.54 14.76
CA GLY A 134 1.15 -5.86 14.84
C GLY A 134 0.91 -4.87 13.70
N PHE A 135 -0.25 -5.00 13.07
CA PHE A 135 -0.73 -4.18 11.95
C PHE A 135 -2.24 -3.97 12.08
N GLN A 136 -2.80 -2.99 11.37
CA GLN A 136 -4.22 -2.63 11.52
C GLN A 136 -5.16 -3.60 10.78
N ARG A 137 -4.72 -4.15 9.64
CA ARG A 137 -5.54 -5.09 8.85
C ARG A 137 -4.69 -6.22 8.26
N CYS A 138 -5.26 -7.42 8.27
CA CYS A 138 -4.71 -8.61 7.62
C CYS A 138 -5.33 -8.75 6.23
N GLY A 139 -4.51 -8.94 5.20
CA GLY A 139 -4.94 -9.50 3.92
C GLY A 139 -4.73 -11.02 3.91
N HIS A 140 -5.65 -11.75 3.30
CA HIS A 140 -5.67 -13.22 3.23
C HIS A 140 -5.97 -13.91 4.57
N GLY A 141 -4.96 -14.17 5.41
CA GLY A 141 -5.16 -14.87 6.69
C GLY A 141 -5.67 -16.30 6.52
N THR A 142 -5.15 -17.03 5.54
CA THR A 142 -5.67 -18.34 5.12
C THR A 142 -5.02 -19.55 5.80
N PHE A 143 -3.84 -19.38 6.39
CA PHE A 143 -3.05 -20.42 7.09
C PHE A 143 -2.68 -19.97 8.51
#